data_AF-A0A9D2TCL2-F1
#
_entry.id   AF-A0A9D2TCL2-F1
#
_cell.length_a   1.000
_cell.length_b   1.000
_cell.length_c   1.000
_cell.angle_alpha   90.00
_cell.angle_beta   90.00
_cell.angle_gamma   90.00
#
_symmetry.space_group_name_H-M   'P 1'
#
loop_
_entity.id
_entity.type
_entity.pdbx_description
1 polymer ?
#
loop_
_entity_poly.entity_id
_entity_poly.type
_entity_poly.pdbx_seq_one_letter_code
_entity_poly.pdbx_strand_id
1 'polypeptide(L)' 'MRIFQDKGLDADEVDYSRWETVNGDSMGIRDMRTEYLERCIETLEYYAQRYPAHENREIWERYLDEMEDELALRGTEQ' A
#
# COMPACT_ATOMS: atom_id res chain seq x y z
N MET A 1 4.49 0.04 10.87
CA MET A 1 4.63 -0.08 9.41
C MET A 1 5.59 1.00 8.96
N ARG A 2 6.72 0.60 8.40
CA ARG A 2 7.87 1.49 8.14
C ARG A 2 7.52 2.63 7.19
N ILE A 3 6.70 2.39 6.17
CA ILE A 3 6.33 3.40 5.17
C ILE A 3 5.64 4.65 5.74
N PHE A 4 5.04 4.58 6.93
CA PHE A 4 4.40 5.71 7.62
C PHE A 4 5.23 6.31 8.77
N GLN A 5 6.30 5.65 9.20
CA GLN A 5 7.06 6.01 10.40
C GLN A 5 8.53 6.33 10.11
N ASP A 6 9.15 5.58 9.20
CA ASP A 6 10.50 5.84 8.72
C ASP A 6 10.50 6.96 7.70
N LYS A 7 11.62 7.70 7.66
CA LYS A 7 11.83 8.79 6.71
C LYS A 7 12.85 8.36 5.67
N GLY A 8 12.54 8.63 4.40
CA GLY A 8 13.48 8.42 3.30
C GLY A 8 13.76 6.95 3.02
N LEU A 9 12.71 6.12 3.01
CA LEU A 9 12.84 4.77 2.47
C LEU A 9 13.20 4.86 0.98
N ASP A 10 14.07 3.97 0.53
CA ASP A 10 14.40 3.85 -0.88
C ASP A 10 13.26 3.13 -1.61
N ALA A 11 12.59 3.83 -2.53
CA ALA A 11 11.48 3.29 -3.30
C ALA A 11 11.89 2.11 -4.20
N ASP A 12 13.18 1.99 -4.57
CA ASP A 12 13.68 0.87 -5.36
C ASP A 12 13.95 -0.39 -4.51
N GLU A 13 14.05 -0.26 -3.18
CA GLU A 13 14.23 -1.38 -2.26
C GLU A 13 12.90 -1.95 -1.71
N VAL A 14 11.78 -1.30 -1.98
CA VAL A 14 10.46 -1.73 -1.52
C VAL A 14 9.90 -2.84 -2.44
N ASP A 15 9.55 -3.97 -1.85
CA ASP A 15 8.79 -5.03 -2.54
C ASP A 15 7.29 -4.69 -2.54
N TYR A 16 6.83 -4.06 -3.61
CA TYR A 16 5.45 -3.64 -3.77
C TYR A 16 4.45 -4.79 -3.94
N SER A 17 4.91 -6.02 -4.20
CA SER A 17 4.03 -7.19 -4.22
C SER A 17 3.60 -7.62 -2.81
N ARG A 18 4.25 -7.08 -1.77
CA ARG A 18 4.05 -7.42 -0.37
C ARG A 18 3.68 -6.19 0.45
N TRP A 19 2.67 -6.36 1.29
CA TRP A 19 2.23 -5.38 2.26
C TRP A 19 2.75 -5.73 3.66
N GLU A 20 3.49 -4.81 4.29
CA GLU A 20 3.92 -4.95 5.68
C GLU A 20 2.77 -4.61 6.61
N THR A 21 2.31 -5.55 7.42
CA THR A 21 1.26 -5.32 8.41
C THR A 21 1.80 -4.52 9.62
N VAL A 22 0.89 -3.99 10.43
CA VAL A 22 1.25 -3.29 11.68
C VAL A 22 2.02 -4.15 12.68
N ASN A 23 1.92 -5.48 12.58
CA ASN A 23 2.62 -6.44 13.45
C ASN A 23 4.06 -6.73 13.00
N GLY A 24 4.49 -6.20 11.84
CA GLY A 24 5.81 -6.47 11.26
C GLY A 24 5.88 -7.73 10.39
N ASP A 25 4.76 -8.46 10.24
CA ASP A 25 4.63 -9.51 9.22
C ASP A 25 4.41 -8.88 7.84
N SER A 26 4.82 -9.59 6.78
CA SER A 26 4.50 -9.21 5.40
C SER A 26 3.54 -10.23 4.76
N MET A 27 2.55 -9.72 4.03
CA MET A 27 1.55 -10.50 3.31
C MET A 27 1.59 -10.13 1.83
N GLY A 28 1.41 -11.08 0.91
CA GLY A 28 1.26 -10.76 -0.51
C GLY A 28 -0.05 -10.00 -0.75
N ILE A 29 -0.02 -8.95 -1.58
CA ILE A 29 -1.22 -8.17 -1.90
C ILE A 29 -2.33 -9.06 -2.48
N ARG A 30 -1.95 -10.02 -3.32
CA ARG A 30 -2.83 -11.06 -3.88
C ARG A 30 -3.50 -11.94 -2.84
N ASP A 31 -2.86 -12.18 -1.71
CA ASP A 31 -3.39 -13.02 -0.63
C ASP A 31 -4.25 -12.23 0.36
N MET A 32 -4.25 -10.90 0.28
CA MET A 32 -5.08 -10.06 1.14
C MET A 32 -6.55 -10.27 0.84
N ARG A 33 -7.39 -10.29 1.89
CA ARG A 33 -8.84 -10.25 1.71
C ARG A 33 -9.26 -8.91 1.11
N THR A 34 -10.28 -8.90 0.25
CA THR A 34 -10.79 -7.68 -0.41
C THR A 34 -11.11 -6.57 0.60
N GLU A 35 -11.85 -6.89 1.66
CA GLU A 35 -12.17 -5.91 2.72
C GLU A 35 -10.93 -5.31 3.40
N TYR A 36 -9.82 -6.07 3.48
CA TYR A 36 -8.57 -5.57 4.06
C TYR A 36 -7.79 -4.72 3.06
N LEU A 37 -7.80 -5.11 1.78
CA LEU A 37 -7.21 -4.36 0.67
C LEU A 37 -7.85 -2.97 0.55
N GLU A 38 -9.18 -2.90 0.53
CA GLU A 38 -9.93 -1.63 0.49
C GLU A 38 -9.55 -0.71 1.66
N ARG A 39 -9.46 -1.25 2.89
CA ARG A 39 -9.06 -0.45 4.06
C ARG A 39 -7.60 0.03 3.98
N CYS A 40 -6.71 -0.73 3.33
CA CYS A 40 -5.34 -0.31 3.11
C CYS A 40 -5.27 0.84 2.10
N ILE A 41 -6.04 0.75 1.01
CA ILE A 41 -6.21 1.82 0.02
C ILE A 41 -6.72 3.09 0.71
N GLU A 42 -7.84 3.03 1.43
CA GLU A 42 -8.40 4.20 2.14
C GLU A 42 -7.39 4.84 3.10
N THR A 43 -6.58 4.01 3.76
CA THR A 43 -5.52 4.50 4.66
C THR A 43 -4.43 5.22 3.87
N LEU A 44 -3.93 4.63 2.80
CA LEU A 44 -2.89 5.22 1.95
C LEU A 44 -3.36 6.55 1.33
N GLU A 45 -4.59 6.60 0.82
CA GLU A 45 -5.20 7.82 0.27
C GLU A 45 -5.27 8.94 1.32
N TYR A 46 -5.72 8.60 2.53
CA TYR A 46 -5.77 9.55 3.64
C TYR A 46 -4.40 10.16 3.95
N TYR A 47 -3.35 9.33 4.03
CA TYR A 47 -1.99 9.81 4.30
C TYR A 47 -1.41 10.61 3.15
N ALA A 48 -1.60 10.16 1.90
CA ALA A 48 -1.14 10.88 0.70
C ALA A 48 -1.78 12.27 0.60
N GLN A 49 -3.09 12.37 0.88
CA GLN A 49 -3.79 13.66 0.89
C GLN A 49 -3.34 14.56 2.05
N ARG A 50 -3.18 13.99 3.26
CA ARG A 50 -2.86 14.76 4.47
C ARG A 50 -1.40 15.22 4.50
N TYR A 51 -0.48 14.45 3.92
CA TYR A 51 0.95 14.69 3.96
C TYR A 51 1.57 14.70 2.54
N PRO A 52 1.18 15.67 1.68
CA PRO A 52 1.58 15.68 0.27
C PRO A 52 3.08 15.93 0.04
N ALA A 53 3.82 16.38 1.05
CA ALA A 53 5.27 16.60 1.01
C ALA A 53 6.05 15.55 1.82
N HIS A 54 5.43 14.41 2.15
CA HIS A 54 6.11 13.33 2.85
C HIS A 54 7.15 12.65 1.95
N GLU A 55 8.30 12.29 2.52
CA GLU A 55 9.43 11.70 1.78
C GLU A 55 9.04 10.37 1.12
N ASN A 56 8.22 9.57 1.80
CA ASN A 56 7.75 8.28 1.28
C ASN A 56 6.47 8.39 0.42
N ARG A 57 6.07 9.59 -0.02
CA ARG A 57 4.82 9.75 -0.78
C ARG A 57 4.79 8.88 -2.04
N GLU A 58 5.90 8.81 -2.77
CA GLU A 58 6.01 7.96 -3.96
C GLU A 58 5.75 6.48 -3.65
N ILE A 59 6.22 6.01 -2.49
CA ILE A 59 6.00 4.63 -2.04
C ILE A 59 4.52 4.39 -1.77
N TRP A 60 3.82 5.38 -1.18
CA TRP A 60 2.38 5.28 -0.93
C TRP A 60 1.59 5.25 -2.24
N GLU A 61 1.93 6.12 -3.19
CA GLU A 61 1.28 6.19 -4.51
C GLU A 61 1.50 4.88 -5.30
N ARG A 62 2.70 4.29 -5.27
CA ARG A 62 2.95 2.98 -5.88
C ARG A 62 2.17 1.84 -5.22
N TYR A 63 2.06 1.83 -3.89
CA TYR A 63 1.22 0.83 -3.22
C TYR A 63 -0.27 1.01 -3.55
N LEU A 64 -0.74 2.25 -3.70
CA LEU A 64 -2.12 2.52 -4.14
C LEU A 64 -2.36 1.90 -5.51
N ASP A 65 -1.50 2.18 -6.48
CA ASP A 65 -1.62 1.63 -7.85
C ASP A 65 -1.70 0.09 -7.84
N GLU A 66 -0.80 -0.60 -7.12
CA GLU A 66 -0.77 -2.07 -7.06
C GLU A 66 -2.01 -2.65 -6.36
N MET A 67 -2.51 -1.98 -5.31
CA MET A 67 -3.69 -2.44 -4.59
C MET A 67 -4.98 -2.17 -5.36
N GLU A 68 -5.07 -1.04 -6.06
CA GLU A 68 -6.21 -0.71 -6.92
C GLU A 68 -6.26 -1.64 -8.15
N ASP A 69 -5.12 -1.95 -8.77
CA ASP A 69 -5.04 -2.94 -9.85
C ASP A 69 -5.53 -4.32 -9.38
N GLU A 70 -5.03 -4.80 -8.24
CA GLU A 70 -5.47 -6.06 -7.65
C GLU A 70 -6.98 -6.06 -7.34
N LEU A 71 -7.51 -4.95 -6.81
CA LEU A 71 -8.94 -4.82 -6.53
C LEU A 71 -9.77 -4.85 -7.82
N ALA A 72 -9.30 -4.17 -8.88
CA ALA A 72 -9.94 -4.16 -10.18
C ALA A 72 -9.94 -5.54 -10.84
N LEU A 73 -8.82 -6.27 -10.76
CA LEU A 73 -8.70 -7.64 -11.26
C LEU A 73 -9.76 -8.56 -10.64
N ARG A 74 -9.94 -8.49 -9.31
CA ARG A 74 -10.96 -9.28 -8.60
C ARG A 74 -12.40 -8.91 -9.00
N GLY A 75 -12.63 -7.64 -9.34
CA GLY A 75 -13.92 -7.16 -9.83
C GLY A 75 -14.28 -7.68 -11.22
N THR A 76 -13.27 -8.01 -12.04
CA THR A 76 -13.47 -8.54 -13.41
C THR A 76 -13.69 -10.05 -13.49
N GLU A 77 -13.46 -10.80 -12.41
CA GLU A 77 -13.70 -12.26 -12.34
C GLU A 77 -15.15 -12.63 -11.94
N GLN A 78 -16.09 -11.68 -11.97
CA GLN A 78 -17.53 -11.90 -11.68
C GLN A 78 -18.36 -12.26 -12.91
#